data_AF-A0A935CII1-F1
#
_entry.id   AF-A0A935CII1-F1
#
_cell.length_a   1.000
_cell.length_b   1.000
_cell.length_c   1.000
_cell.angle_alpha   90.00
_cell.angle_beta   90.00
_cell.angle_gamma   90.00
#
_symmetry.space_group_name_H-M   'P 1'
#
loop_
_entity.id
_entity.type
_entity.pdbx_description
1 polymer ?
#
loop_
_entity_poly.entity_id
_entity_poly.type
_entity_poly.pdbx_seq_one_letter_code
_entity_poly.pdbx_strand_id
1 'polypeptide(L)'
;MKCQAGPICRRTLTQPQGELDLKDDRSEDRTKLKGALNNLIQSFGRGTVLVASAGLAGDRRQWSMKQERRTPGYTTRWADIPLVLA
;
A
#
# COMPACT_ATOMS: atom_id res chain seq x y z
N MET A 1 -8.28 0.91 42.25
CA MET A 1 -7.04 0.56 42.97
C MET A 1 -5.87 1.24 42.26
N LYS A 2 -5.06 1.98 43.02
CA LYS A 2 -4.07 2.93 42.53
C LYS A 2 -2.87 2.23 41.88
N CYS A 3 -2.41 2.76 40.74
CA CYS A 3 -1.11 2.46 40.19
C CYS A 3 -0.03 3.09 41.09
N GLN A 4 0.89 2.27 41.62
CA GLN A 4 2.13 2.74 42.22
C GLN A 4 3.09 3.09 41.07
N ALA A 5 3.60 4.32 41.04
CA ALA A 5 4.46 4.84 39.99
C ALA A 5 5.88 4.22 40.05
N GLY A 6 6.28 3.55 38.98
CA GLY A 6 7.68 3.31 38.59
C GLY A 6 7.83 3.72 37.12
N PRO A 7 8.99 4.26 36.69
CA PRO A 7 9.13 4.75 35.33
C PRO A 7 9.19 3.56 34.37
N ILE A 8 8.51 3.68 33.23
CA ILE A 8 8.44 2.69 32.15
C ILE A 8 7.46 1.51 32.39
N CYS A 9 6.22 1.78 32.76
CA CYS A 9 5.12 0.86 32.43
C CYS A 9 4.71 1.09 30.96
N ARG A 10 5.45 0.50 30.01
CA ARG A 10 5.08 0.45 28.59
C ARG A 10 3.92 -0.56 28.46
N ARG A 11 2.68 -0.10 28.66
CA ARG A 11 1.51 -0.88 28.24
C ARG A 11 1.55 -0.96 26.72
N THR A 12 2.11 -2.03 26.17
CA THR A 12 1.89 -2.39 24.77
C THR A 12 0.43 -2.84 24.68
N LEU A 13 -0.45 -1.90 24.35
CA LEU A 13 -1.77 -2.25 23.87
C LEU A 13 -1.54 -2.89 22.49
N THR A 14 -1.38 -4.21 22.46
CA THR A 14 -1.52 -4.96 21.21
C THR A 14 -2.98 -4.81 20.81
N GLN A 15 -3.28 -3.79 20.02
CA GLN A 15 -4.56 -3.72 19.34
C GLN A 15 -4.55 -4.89 18.34
N PRO A 16 -5.48 -5.85 18.44
CA PRO A 16 -5.61 -6.86 17.41
C PRO A 16 -5.95 -6.12 16.11
N GLN A 17 -5.12 -6.30 15.08
CA GLN A 17 -5.49 -5.86 13.74
C GLN A 17 -6.70 -6.72 13.33
N GLY A 18 -7.85 -6.06 13.18
CA GLY A 18 -9.04 -6.72 12.66
C GLY A 18 -8.83 -7.16 11.21
N GLU A 19 -9.46 -8.27 10.83
CA GLU A 19 -9.49 -8.70 9.43
C GLU A 19 -10.26 -7.66 8.60
N LEU A 20 -9.67 -7.26 7.47
CA LEU A 20 -10.36 -6.45 6.48
C LEU A 20 -11.40 -7.34 5.79
N ASP A 21 -12.67 -6.96 5.80
CA ASP A 21 -13.74 -7.61 5.04
C ASP A 21 -13.57 -7.31 3.53
N LEU A 22 -12.48 -7.84 2.97
CA LEU A 22 -12.22 -7.85 1.55
C LEU A 22 -13.16 -8.89 0.97
N LYS A 23 -14.28 -8.41 0.42
CA LYS A 23 -15.22 -9.27 -0.32
C LYS A 23 -14.43 -10.21 -1.24
N ASP A 24 -14.80 -11.48 -1.22
CA ASP A 24 -14.27 -12.51 -2.11
C ASP A 24 -14.42 -12.04 -3.57
N ASP A 25 -13.33 -11.55 -4.18
CA ASP A 25 -13.30 -11.01 -5.55
C ASP A 25 -13.41 -12.15 -6.59
N ARG A 26 -13.95 -13.32 -6.21
CA ARG A 26 -14.37 -14.41 -7.11
C ARG A 26 -15.60 -14.04 -7.96
N SER A 27 -15.99 -12.77 -7.95
CA SER A 27 -16.83 -12.15 -8.95
C SER A 27 -16.11 -12.18 -10.31
N GLU A 28 -16.32 -13.27 -11.06
CA GLU A 28 -16.18 -13.44 -12.51
C GLU A 28 -14.86 -12.96 -13.14
N ASP A 29 -13.95 -13.89 -13.46
CA ASP A 29 -12.87 -13.82 -14.46
C ASP A 29 -12.15 -12.46 -14.72
N ARG A 30 -12.01 -11.58 -13.71
CA ARG A 30 -11.27 -10.31 -13.83
C ARG A 30 -9.76 -10.48 -13.94
N THR A 31 -9.26 -11.72 -13.90
CA THR A 31 -7.85 -12.05 -14.13
C THR A 31 -7.34 -11.51 -15.46
N LYS A 32 -8.15 -11.60 -16.54
CA LYS A 32 -7.78 -11.07 -17.87
C LYS A 32 -7.63 -9.56 -17.86
N LEU A 33 -8.58 -8.86 -17.25
CA LEU A 33 -8.53 -7.40 -17.10
C LEU A 33 -7.33 -6.97 -16.25
N LYS A 34 -7.14 -7.60 -15.08
CA LYS A 34 -6.00 -7.33 -14.19
C LYS A 34 -4.67 -7.56 -14.91
N GLY A 35 -4.57 -8.63 -15.71
CA GLY A 35 -3.41 -8.92 -16.55
C GLY A 35 -3.15 -7.86 -17.62
N ALA A 36 -4.18 -7.44 -18.36
CA ALA A 36 -4.07 -6.40 -19.38
C ALA A 36 -3.61 -5.05 -18.78
N LEU A 37 -4.19 -4.67 -17.64
CA LEU A 37 -3.79 -3.47 -16.90
C LEU A 37 -2.33 -3.56 -16.44
N ASN A 38 -1.91 -4.72 -15.92
CA ASN A 38 -0.54 -4.91 -15.47
C ASN A 38 0.47 -4.84 -16.62
N ASN A 39 0.17 -5.44 -17.78
CA ASN A 39 1.01 -5.34 -18.97
C ASN A 39 1.21 -3.88 -19.39
N LEU A 40 0.13 -3.09 -19.37
CA LEU A 40 0.17 -1.67 -19.70
C LEU A 40 1.02 -0.87 -18.70
N ILE A 41 0.92 -1.16 -17.40
CA ILE A 41 1.74 -0.52 -16.36
C ILE A 41 3.22 -0.94 -16.48
N GLN A 42 3.51 -2.18 -16.85
CA GLN A 42 4.89 -2.64 -17.07
C GLN A 42 5.54 -1.98 -18.28
N SER A 43 4.81 -1.81 -19.38
CA SER A 43 5.37 -1.28 -20.63
C SER A 43 5.57 0.24 -20.62
N PHE A 44 4.66 1.00 -20.00
CA PHE A 44 4.69 2.46 -20.01
C PHE A 44 5.11 3.07 -18.67
N GLY A 45 5.24 2.25 -17.63
CA GLY A 45 5.64 2.67 -16.31
C GLY A 45 4.49 3.15 -15.42
N ARG A 46 4.86 3.82 -14.33
CA ARG A 46 3.96 4.16 -13.23
C ARG A 46 3.04 5.33 -13.60
N GLY A 47 1.76 5.24 -13.23
CA GLY A 47 0.78 6.29 -13.51
C GLY A 47 0.14 6.22 -14.91
N THR A 48 0.52 5.24 -15.73
CA THR A 48 -0.06 5.01 -17.07
C THR A 48 -1.57 4.75 -17.03
N VAL A 49 -2.02 3.98 -16.05
CA VAL A 49 -3.45 3.68 -15.87
C VAL A 49 -3.94 4.22 -14.55
N LEU A 50 -5.03 4.98 -14.63
CA LEU A 50 -5.70 5.59 -13.50
C LEU A 50 -7.14 5.12 -13.48
N VAL A 51 -7.67 4.87 -12.29
CA VAL A 51 -9.09 4.56 -12.14
C VAL A 51 -9.87 5.85 -12.38
N ALA A 52 -10.79 5.85 -13.35
CA ALA A 52 -11.54 7.05 -13.72
C ALA A 52 -12.32 7.66 -12.54
N SER A 53 -12.84 6.84 -11.63
CA SER A 53 -13.52 7.31 -10.40
C SER A 53 -12.60 8.05 -9.42
N ALA A 54 -11.28 7.88 -9.52
CA ALA A 54 -10.32 8.66 -8.75
C ALA A 54 -10.13 10.09 -9.28
N GLY A 55 -10.72 10.40 -10.45
CA GLY A 55 -10.60 11.67 -11.15
C GLY A 55 -9.40 11.72 -12.10
N LEU A 56 -9.62 12.20 -13.32
CA LEU A 56 -8.61 12.25 -14.39
C LEU A 56 -7.83 13.57 -14.45
N ALA A 57 -8.06 14.48 -13.50
CA ALA A 57 -7.44 15.81 -13.50
C ALA A 57 -5.92 15.80 -13.22
N GLY A 58 -5.33 14.64 -12.89
CA GLY A 58 -3.89 14.52 -12.61
C GLY A 58 -3.43 15.54 -11.56
N ASP A 59 -2.33 16.25 -11.84
CA ASP A 59 -1.78 17.32 -10.98
C ASP A 59 -2.60 18.61 -10.95
N ARG A 60 -3.61 18.77 -11.82
CA ARG A 60 -4.55 19.91 -11.74
C ARG A 60 -5.60 19.73 -10.64
N ARG A 61 -5.61 18.60 -9.95
CA ARG A 61 -6.48 18.38 -8.80
C ARG A 61 -5.98 19.24 -7.63
N GLN A 62 -6.90 19.84 -6.88
CA GLN A 62 -6.56 20.57 -5.64
C GLN A 62 -5.75 19.71 -4.65
N TRP A 63 -5.96 18.38 -4.69
CA TRP A 63 -5.22 17.40 -3.90
C TRP A 63 -4.84 16.18 -4.75
N SER A 64 -3.55 15.95 -4.94
CA SER A 64 -2.99 14.73 -5.54
C SER A 64 -2.01 14.05 -4.57
N MET A 65 -1.87 12.72 -4.66
CA MET A 65 -0.92 12.00 -3.82
C MET A 65 0.51 12.19 -4.35
N LYS A 66 1.30 13.04 -3.67
CA LYS A 66 2.69 13.34 -4.05
C LYS A 66 3.65 12.26 -3.53
N GLN A 67 4.05 11.33 -4.38
CA GLN A 67 4.91 10.18 -4.02
C GLN A 67 6.40 10.38 -4.37
N GLU A 68 6.93 11.61 -4.29
CA GLU A 68 8.32 11.92 -4.65
C GLU A 68 9.36 11.35 -3.68
N ARG A 69 8.98 11.14 -2.42
CA ARG A 69 9.86 10.56 -1.36
C ARG A 69 9.45 9.14 -1.01
N ARG A 70 9.14 8.31 -2.01
CA ARG A 70 8.76 6.92 -1.77
C ARG A 70 9.93 6.15 -1.16
N THR A 71 9.71 5.49 -0.03
CA THR A 71 10.67 4.57 0.56
C THR A 71 10.90 3.36 -0.38
N PRO A 72 12.03 2.64 -0.24
CA PRO A 72 12.24 1.41 -1.00
C PRO A 72 11.07 0.44 -0.83
N GLY A 73 10.76 -0.30 -1.87
CA GLY A 73 9.58 -1.15 -1.94
C GLY A 73 9.72 -2.45 -1.16
N TYR A 74 10.03 -2.40 0.14
CA TYR A 74 10.34 -3.57 0.97
C TYR A 74 9.29 -4.69 0.93
N THR A 75 8.03 -4.37 0.64
CA THR A 75 6.92 -5.35 0.54
C THR A 75 6.57 -5.75 -0.89
N THR A 76 7.17 -5.11 -1.90
CA THR A 76 6.80 -5.25 -3.32
C THR A 76 7.96 -5.58 -4.25
N ARG A 77 9.21 -5.41 -3.79
CA ARG A 77 10.42 -5.61 -4.59
C ARG A 77 11.52 -6.22 -3.73
N TRP A 78 11.93 -7.43 -4.09
CA TRP A 78 13.01 -8.15 -3.41
C TRP A 78 14.35 -7.43 -3.51
N ALA A 79 14.65 -6.81 -4.66
CA ALA A 79 15.88 -6.07 -4.88
C ALA A 79 16.03 -4.82 -3.98
N ASP A 80 14.92 -4.31 -3.43
CA ASP A 80 14.92 -3.14 -2.57
C ASP A 80 15.21 -3.50 -1.09
N ILE A 81 15.31 -4.79 -0.75
CA ILE A 81 15.60 -5.25 0.62
C ILE A 81 17.12 -5.17 0.86
N PRO A 82 17.59 -4.47 1.92
CA PRO A 82 19.00 -4.34 2.19
C PRO A 82 19.62 -5.69 2.55
N LEU A 83 20.74 -6.03 1.91
CA LEU A 83 21.53 -7.21 2.22
C LEU A 83 22.58 -6.84 3.28
N VAL A 84 22.65 -7.63 4.34
CA VAL A 84 23.73 -7.54 5.34
C VAL A 84 24.74 -8.61 4.99
N LEU A 85 25.98 -8.20 4.71
CA LEU A 85 27.13 -9.10 4.59
C LEU A 85 27.85 -9.15 5.95
N ALA A 86 28.30 -10.35 6.32
CA ALA A 86 28.99 -10.61 7.59
C ALA A 86 30.46 -10.18 7.55
#